data_AF-A0A151J5T7-F1
#
_entry.id   AF-A0A151J5T7-F1
#
_cell.length_a   1.000
_cell.length_b   1.000
_cell.length_c   1.000
_cell.angle_alpha   90.00
_cell.angle_beta   90.00
_cell.angle_gamma   90.00
#
_symmetry.space_group_name_H-M   'P 1'
#
loop_
_entity.id
_entity.type
_entity.pdbx_description
1 polymer ?
#
loop_
_entity_poly.entity_id
_entity_poly.type
_entity_poly.pdbx_seq_one_letter_code
_entity_poly.pdbx_strand_id
1 'polypeptide(L)'
;MKTERIDSITWKYVLEKFRNTFIERPTIISVCRGAIITPPIEDRVKIITEYHESAVGGHKGVTKTYLRIKQQYNWNNLKTQIQDFIRKCKT
;
A
#
# COMPACT_ATOMS: atom_id res chain seq x y z
N MET A 1 5.43 17.54 -4.68
CA MET A 1 4.35 17.37 -5.67
C MET A 1 3.16 16.75 -4.95
N LYS A 2 2.13 17.54 -4.63
CA LYS A 2 0.92 17.03 -3.96
C LYS A 2 0.07 16.38 -5.04
N THR A 3 -0.16 15.07 -4.94
CA THR A 3 -1.08 14.39 -5.85
C THR A 3 -2.49 14.87 -5.51
N GLU A 4 -3.09 15.68 -6.37
CA GLU A 4 -4.50 16.04 -6.24
C GLU A 4 -5.35 14.76 -6.26
N ARG A 5 -6.36 14.70 -5.38
CA ARG A 5 -7.23 13.52 -5.29
C ARG A 5 -8.01 13.39 -6.59
N ILE A 6 -7.91 12.22 -7.25
CA ILE A 6 -8.62 11.89 -8.50
C ILE A 6 -10.15 11.99 -8.33
N ASP A 7 -10.63 11.97 -7.09
CA ASP A 7 -12.05 12.07 -6.71
C ASP A 7 -12.76 13.34 -7.23
N SER A 8 -12.02 14.40 -7.60
CA SER A 8 -12.58 15.63 -8.17
C SER A 8 -12.80 15.58 -9.69
N ILE A 9 -12.30 14.54 -10.36
CA ILE A 9 -12.36 14.39 -11.82
C ILE A 9 -13.59 13.56 -12.20
N THR A 10 -14.41 14.07 -13.12
CA THR A 10 -15.58 13.31 -13.59
C THR A 10 -15.15 12.08 -14.40
N TRP A 11 -15.86 10.97 -14.19
CA TRP A 11 -15.59 9.73 -14.94
C TRP A 11 -15.76 9.91 -16.46
N LYS A 12 -16.65 10.81 -16.89
CA LYS A 12 -16.81 11.17 -18.30
C LYS A 12 -15.52 11.73 -18.90
N TYR A 13 -14.85 12.64 -18.20
CA TYR A 13 -13.57 13.21 -18.64
C TYR A 13 -12.46 12.15 -18.68
N VAL A 14 -12.40 11.28 -17.66
CA VAL A 14 -11.43 10.18 -17.63
C VAL A 14 -11.63 9.24 -18.81
N LEU A 15 -12.88 8.82 -19.07
CA LEU A 15 -13.23 7.94 -20.18
C LEU A 15 -12.89 8.55 -21.54
N GLU A 16 -13.16 9.84 -21.73
CA GLU A 16 -12.83 10.54 -22.97
C GLU A 16 -11.32 10.59 -23.20
N LYS A 17 -10.53 10.93 -22.18
CA LYS A 17 -9.07 10.92 -22.26
C LYS A 17 -8.50 9.54 -22.50
N PHE A 18 -9.04 8.52 -21.83
CA PHE A 18 -8.65 7.13 -22.02
C PHE A 18 -8.91 6.70 -23.46
N ARG A 19 -10.12 6.97 -23.98
CA ARG A 19 -10.50 6.66 -25.34
C ARG A 19 -9.56 7.35 -26.33
N ASN A 20 -9.40 8.66 -26.27
CA ASN A 20 -8.57 9.40 -27.23
C ASN A 20 -7.09 8.99 -27.20
N THR A 21 -6.59 8.49 -26.07
CA THR A 21 -5.18 8.11 -25.91
C THR A 21 -4.90 6.69 -26.41
N PHE A 22 -5.84 5.77 -26.19
CA PHE A 22 -5.65 4.33 -26.45
C PHE A 22 -6.44 3.80 -27.65
N ILE A 23 -7.31 4.62 -28.26
CA ILE A 23 -8.04 4.21 -29.47
C ILE A 23 -7.04 3.86 -30.59
N GLU A 24 -7.33 2.76 -31.30
CA GLU A 24 -6.53 2.20 -32.39
C GLU A 24 -5.13 1.67 -32.02
N ARG A 25 -4.78 1.62 -30.73
CA ARG A 25 -3.51 1.05 -30.27
C ARG A 25 -3.74 -0.29 -29.59
N PRO A 26 -3.00 -1.36 -29.95
CA PRO A 26 -3.03 -2.61 -29.18
C PRO A 26 -2.51 -2.34 -27.77
N THR A 27 -3.42 -2.21 -26.81
CA THR A 27 -3.13 -1.79 -25.43
C THR A 27 -3.53 -2.90 -24.48
N ILE A 28 -2.60 -3.35 -23.63
CA ILE A 28 -2.89 -4.29 -22.54
C ILE A 28 -3.11 -3.48 -21.25
N ILE A 29 -4.32 -3.55 -20.70
CA ILE A 29 -4.64 -2.92 -19.42
C ILE A 29 -4.50 -3.96 -18.32
N SER A 30 -3.41 -3.86 -17.55
CA SER A 30 -3.22 -4.65 -16.33
C SER A 30 -3.84 -3.93 -15.14
N VAL A 31 -5.02 -4.39 -14.69
CA VAL A 31 -5.69 -3.84 -13.51
C VAL A 31 -5.19 -4.56 -12.26
N CYS A 32 -4.37 -3.89 -11.47
CA CYS A 32 -3.95 -4.39 -10.16
C CYS A 32 -5.13 -4.30 -9.19
N ARG A 33 -5.75 -5.44 -8.87
CA ARG A 33 -6.76 -5.54 -7.81
C ARG A 33 -6.08 -5.54 -6.44
N GLY A 34 -5.78 -4.34 -5.96
CA GLY A 34 -5.27 -4.12 -4.63
C GLY A 34 -5.14 -2.63 -4.41
N ALA A 35 -6.08 -2.04 -3.66
CA ALA A 35 -5.86 -0.70 -3.15
C ALA A 35 -4.73 -0.80 -2.14
N ILE A 36 -3.54 -0.30 -2.50
CA ILE A 36 -2.49 -0.07 -1.52
C ILE A 36 -2.96 1.11 -0.67
N ILE A 37 -3.38 0.81 0.55
CA ILE A 37 -3.93 1.81 1.47
C ILE A 37 -2.75 2.57 2.11
N THR A 38 -2.85 3.89 2.16
CA THR A 38 -1.97 4.70 3.01
C THR A 38 -2.71 4.93 4.33
N PRO A 39 -2.37 4.21 5.41
CA PRO A 39 -3.09 4.36 6.67
C PRO A 39 -2.75 5.70 7.34
N PRO A 40 -3.68 6.25 8.14
CA PRO A 40 -3.40 7.30 9.12
C PRO A 40 -2.22 6.94 10.03
N ILE A 41 -1.57 7.93 10.64
CA ILE A 41 -0.33 7.71 11.40
C ILE A 41 -0.59 6.84 12.64
N GLU A 42 -1.72 7.09 13.30
CA GLU A 42 -2.23 6.43 14.48
C GLU A 42 -2.43 4.91 14.28
N ASP A 43 -2.77 4.48 13.06
CA ASP A 43 -3.05 3.07 12.75
C ASP A 43 -1.78 2.27 12.45
N ARG A 44 -0.67 2.93 12.11
CA ARG A 44 0.55 2.25 11.62
C ARG A 44 1.15 1.29 12.63
N VAL A 45 1.19 1.68 13.90
CA VAL A 45 1.71 0.82 14.97
C VAL A 45 0.85 -0.44 15.10
N LYS A 46 -0.47 -0.28 15.12
CA LYS A 46 -1.42 -1.39 15.20
C LYS A 46 -1.25 -2.36 14.03
N ILE A 47 -1.10 -1.83 12.81
CA ILE A 47 -0.82 -2.64 11.62
C ILE A 47 0.51 -3.38 11.77
N ILE A 48 1.58 -2.73 12.21
CA ILE A 48 2.87 -3.41 12.41
C ILE A 48 2.75 -4.54 13.44
N THR A 49 2.08 -4.28 14.58
CA THR A 49 1.85 -5.26 15.64
C THR A 49 1.10 -6.47 15.11
N GLU A 50 -0.02 -6.29 14.40
CA GLU A 50 -0.85 -7.39 13.90
C GLU A 50 -0.07 -8.33 12.95
N TYR A 51 0.74 -7.77 12.07
CA TYR A 51 1.53 -8.57 11.11
C TYR A 51 2.81 -9.16 11.71
N HIS A 52 3.34 -8.54 12.77
CA HIS A 52 4.48 -9.07 13.49
C HIS A 52 4.06 -10.18 14.47
N GLU A 53 3.01 -9.98 15.25
CA GLU A 53 2.58 -10.82 16.40
C GLU A 53 1.45 -11.80 16.05
N SER A 54 1.16 -12.02 14.75
CA SER A 54 0.05 -12.88 14.32
C SER A 54 0.03 -14.25 15.01
N ALA A 55 -1.13 -14.73 15.46
CA ALA A 55 -1.26 -16.02 16.16
C ALA A 55 -0.72 -17.24 15.39
N VAL A 56 -0.75 -17.21 14.05
CA VAL A 56 -0.33 -18.33 13.17
C VAL A 56 1.19 -18.28 12.87
N GLY A 57 2.00 -17.73 13.78
CA GLY A 57 3.46 -17.72 13.71
C GLY A 57 4.08 -16.33 13.82
N GLY A 58 3.76 -15.62 14.90
CA GLY A 58 4.22 -14.27 15.21
C GLY A 58 5.74 -14.17 15.44
N HIS A 59 6.18 -12.98 15.83
CA HIS A 59 7.57 -12.57 15.99
C HIS A 59 8.43 -12.75 14.74
N LYS A 60 7.82 -12.54 13.57
CA LYS A 60 8.54 -12.61 12.30
C LYS A 60 9.56 -11.47 12.19
N GLY A 61 10.74 -11.80 11.66
CA GLY A 61 11.77 -10.81 11.37
C GLY A 61 11.35 -9.78 10.32
N VAL A 62 12.09 -8.66 10.27
CA VAL A 62 11.81 -7.46 9.47
C VAL A 62 11.37 -7.74 8.05
N THR A 63 12.12 -8.57 7.30
CA THR A 63 11.83 -8.81 5.88
C THR A 63 10.46 -9.46 5.67
N LYS A 64 10.10 -10.45 6.50
CA LYS A 64 8.82 -11.16 6.38
C LYS A 64 7.65 -10.23 6.74
N THR A 65 7.79 -9.44 7.80
CA THR A 65 6.79 -8.45 8.22
C THR A 65 6.59 -7.38 7.15
N TYR A 66 7.69 -6.83 6.62
CA TYR A 66 7.65 -5.84 5.54
C TYR A 66 6.94 -6.35 4.28
N LEU A 67 7.31 -7.54 3.78
CA LEU A 67 6.72 -8.08 2.56
C LEU A 67 5.21 -8.33 2.69
N ARG A 68 4.72 -8.70 3.88
CA ARG A 68 3.28 -8.90 4.10
C ARG A 68 2.52 -7.59 4.20
N ILE A 69 3.02 -6.62 4.98
CA ILE A 69 2.36 -5.31 5.10
C ILE A 69 2.33 -4.62 3.73
N LYS A 70 3.40 -4.71 2.94
CA LYS A 70 3.53 -4.08 1.62
C LYS A 70 2.51 -4.57 0.59
N GLN A 71 1.87 -5.73 0.80
CA GLN A 71 0.81 -6.22 -0.09
C GLN A 71 -0.47 -5.40 0.00
N GLN A 72 -0.73 -4.77 1.14
CA GLN A 72 -2.00 -4.09 1.42
C GLN A 72 -1.82 -2.63 1.83
N TYR A 73 -0.65 -2.27 2.38
CA TYR A 73 -0.39 -0.93 2.89
C TYR A 73 0.94 -0.38 2.39
N ASN A 74 0.99 0.94 2.24
CA ASN A 74 2.23 1.65 1.97
C ASN A 74 2.22 3.02 2.64
N TRP A 75 3.34 3.39 3.25
CA TRP A 75 3.56 4.72 3.77
C TRP A 75 5.06 5.06 3.79
N ASN A 76 5.38 6.34 3.91
CA ASN A 76 6.76 6.79 4.00
C ASN A 76 7.46 6.17 5.22
N ASN A 77 8.68 5.66 5.02
CA ASN A 77 9.50 5.02 6.06
C ASN A 77 8.93 3.70 6.62
N LEU A 78 8.03 3.02 5.91
CA LEU A 78 7.46 1.72 6.30
C LEU A 78 8.51 0.73 6.81
N LYS A 79 9.58 0.49 6.03
CA LYS A 79 10.63 -0.47 6.40
C LYS A 79 11.38 -0.05 7.67
N THR A 80 11.72 1.23 7.81
CA THR A 80 12.40 1.77 8.98
C THR A 80 11.54 1.65 10.24
N GLN A 81 10.25 1.98 10.15
CA GLN A 81 9.33 1.86 11.29
C GLN A 81 9.13 0.40 11.72
N ILE A 82 9.07 -0.53 10.76
CA ILE A 82 9.05 -1.97 11.07
C ILE A 82 10.35 -2.40 11.76
N GLN A 83 11.51 -1.94 11.28
CA GLN A 83 12.81 -2.23 11.89
C GLN A 83 12.87 -1.73 13.34
N ASP A 84 12.46 -0.48 13.58
CA ASP A 84 12.45 0.12 14.90
C ASP A 84 11.48 -0.56 15.86
N PHE A 85 10.31 -0.97 15.37
CA PHE A 85 9.33 -1.73 16.14
C PHE A 85 9.90 -3.10 16.55
N ILE A 86 10.41 -3.87 15.58
CA ILE A 86 10.92 -5.23 15.84
C ILE A 86 12.18 -5.20 16.71
N ARG A 87 13.04 -4.18 16.58
CA ARG A 87 14.20 -4.01 17.47
C ARG A 87 13.82 -3.86 18.94
N LYS A 88 12.61 -3.38 19.23
CA LYS A 88 12.06 -3.24 20.60
C LYS A 88 11.26 -4.47 21.05
N CYS A 89 11.04 -5.45 20.17
CA CYS A 89 10.39 -6.70 20.52
C CYS A 89 11.29 -7.49 21.49
N LYS A 90 10.70 -8.03 22.56
CA LYS A 90 11.42 -8.75 23.63
C LYS A 90 11.36 -10.28 23.49
N THR A 91 10.70 -10.77 22.45
CA THR A 91 10.61 -12.21 22.15
C THR A 91 11.88 -12.75 21.53
#